data_AF-A0A8E4EWH2-F1
#
_entry.id   AF-A0A8E4EWH2-F1
#
_cell.length_a   1.000
_cell.length_b   1.000
_cell.length_c   1.000
_cell.angle_alpha   90.00
_cell.angle_beta   90.00
_cell.angle_gamma   90.00
#
_symmetry.space_group_name_H-M   'P 1'
#
loop_
_entity.id
_entity.type
_entity.pdbx_description
1 polymer ?
#
loop_
_entity_poly.entity_id
_entity_poly.type
_entity_poly.pdbx_seq_one_letter_code
_entity_poly.pdbx_strand_id
1 'polypeptide(L)'
;MTTSKALSTTARRRATPGEKLQTYEKHFTFGVTVEQIDRFHTLLRTITAQSDMVAVCSGKPLDATSLSILGENIFNAARAVRGIVDEIDAQRLHAGGADPTD
;
A
#
# COMPACT_ATOMS: atom_id res chain seq x y z
N MET A 1 -22.45 -42.84 43.41
CA MET A 1 -22.37 -41.44 42.98
C MET A 1 -21.98 -40.60 44.18
N THR A 2 -20.70 -40.27 44.27
CA THR A 2 -20.12 -39.44 45.34
C THR A 2 -19.13 -38.52 44.63
N THR A 3 -19.41 -37.22 44.61
CA THR A 3 -18.50 -36.21 44.06
C THR A 3 -17.98 -35.35 45.20
N SER A 4 -16.68 -35.48 45.44
CA SER A 4 -15.89 -34.62 46.31
C SER A 4 -14.86 -33.87 45.49
N LYS A 5 -14.43 -32.74 46.04
CA LYS A 5 -13.22 -31.92 45.73
C LYS A 5 -13.35 -30.92 44.58
N ALA A 6 -12.75 -29.73 44.65
CA ALA A 6 -12.03 -29.01 45.70
C ALA A 6 -11.88 -27.55 45.22
N LEU A 7 -11.71 -26.61 46.16
CA LEU A 7 -11.20 -25.27 45.89
C LEU A 7 -9.81 -25.35 45.22
N SER A 8 -9.57 -24.50 44.23
CA SER A 8 -8.22 -24.16 43.76
C SER A 8 -8.17 -22.69 43.37
N THR A 9 -7.53 -21.93 44.26
CA THR A 9 -7.12 -20.53 44.11
C THR A 9 -5.89 -20.47 43.21
N THR A 10 -5.94 -19.73 42.10
CA THR A 10 -4.72 -19.20 41.47
C THR A 10 -4.94 -17.86 40.77
N ALA A 11 -4.39 -16.82 41.39
CA ALA A 11 -3.81 -15.61 40.81
C ALA A 11 -4.48 -14.97 39.57
N ARG A 12 -5.45 -14.08 39.79
CA ARG A 12 -5.73 -13.01 38.81
C ARG A 12 -4.65 -11.94 38.93
N ARG A 13 -3.53 -12.20 38.27
CA ARG A 13 -2.40 -11.27 38.12
C ARG A 13 -2.96 -9.96 37.58
N ARG A 14 -2.78 -8.89 38.37
CA ARG A 14 -3.14 -7.52 38.06
C ARG A 14 -2.50 -7.15 36.71
N ALA A 15 -3.30 -7.08 35.64
CA ALA A 15 -2.83 -6.59 34.35
C ALA A 15 -2.44 -5.12 34.55
N THR A 16 -1.15 -4.85 34.39
CA THR A 16 -0.58 -3.51 34.40
C THR A 16 -1.22 -2.67 33.30
N PRO A 17 -1.69 -1.45 33.58
CA PRO A 17 -2.22 -0.56 32.57
C PRO A 17 -1.06 0.00 31.74
N GLY A 18 -1.21 -0.10 30.41
CA GLY A 18 -0.44 0.71 29.48
C GLY A 18 0.83 0.05 28.93
N GLU A 19 0.70 -1.11 28.29
CA GLU A 19 1.41 -1.26 27.01
C GLU A 19 0.83 -0.20 26.08
N LYS A 20 1.40 1.00 26.14
CA LYS A 20 1.29 1.94 25.04
C LYS A 20 1.83 1.17 23.85
N LEU A 21 0.92 0.74 22.96
CA LEU A 21 1.22 0.51 21.56
C LEU A 21 1.83 1.83 21.07
N GLN A 22 3.14 1.98 21.29
CA GLN A 22 3.93 2.92 20.55
C GLN A 22 3.93 2.35 19.14
N THR A 23 2.88 2.71 18.40
CA THR A 23 2.87 2.67 16.95
C THR A 23 3.96 3.65 16.55
N TYR A 24 5.21 3.17 16.58
CA TYR A 24 6.32 3.89 16.00
C TYR A 24 5.91 4.16 14.56
N GLU A 25 5.65 5.42 14.23
CA GLU A 25 5.80 5.95 12.89
C GLU A 25 7.25 5.68 12.48
N LYS A 26 7.54 4.44 12.10
CA LYS A 26 8.76 4.10 11.40
C LYS A 26 8.57 4.73 10.03
N HIS A 27 9.15 5.90 9.83
CA HIS A 27 9.32 6.46 8.50
C HIS A 27 9.97 5.39 7.63
N PHE A 28 9.19 4.79 6.74
CA PHE A 28 9.71 3.80 5.82
C PHE A 28 10.53 4.53 4.76
N THR A 29 11.85 4.37 4.83
CA THR A 29 12.76 4.94 3.84
C THR A 29 12.98 3.92 2.72
N PHE A 30 12.48 4.22 1.54
CA PHE A 30 12.64 3.39 0.34
C PHE A 30 13.56 4.06 -0.67
N GLY A 31 14.25 3.25 -1.46
CA GLY A 31 15.05 3.70 -2.58
C GLY A 31 14.14 3.73 -3.81
N VAL A 32 14.21 4.79 -4.60
CA VAL A 32 13.48 4.88 -5.87
C VAL A 32 14.47 5.25 -6.97
N THR A 33 14.35 4.60 -8.13
CA THR A 33 15.14 4.93 -9.31
C THR A 33 14.51 6.08 -10.09
N VAL A 34 15.31 6.85 -10.83
CA VAL A 34 14.80 7.92 -11.71
C VAL A 34 13.82 7.36 -12.75
N GLU A 35 14.11 6.19 -13.31
CA GLU A 35 13.23 5.51 -14.25
C GLU A 35 11.86 5.17 -13.62
N GLN A 36 11.81 4.75 -12.35
CA GLN A 36 10.53 4.50 -11.66
C GLN A 36 9.72 5.79 -11.48
N ILE A 37 10.39 6.92 -11.17
CA ILE A 37 9.74 8.23 -11.06
C ILE A 37 9.16 8.66 -12.41
N ASP A 38 9.94 8.51 -13.48
CA ASP A 38 9.52 8.88 -14.83
C ASP A 38 8.34 8.03 -15.32
N ARG A 39 8.40 6.70 -15.09
CA ARG A 39 7.30 5.78 -15.40
C ARG A 39 6.05 6.14 -14.59
N PHE A 40 6.19 6.41 -13.30
CA PHE A 40 5.09 6.80 -12.43
C PHE A 40 4.41 8.09 -12.91
N HIS A 41 5.18 9.14 -13.21
CA HIS A 41 4.66 10.39 -13.75
C HIS A 41 3.95 10.21 -15.09
N THR A 42 4.52 9.42 -15.99
CA THR A 42 3.93 9.13 -17.31
C THR A 42 2.58 8.43 -17.18
N LEU A 43 2.47 7.46 -16.26
CA LEU A 43 1.23 6.75 -15.99
C LEU A 43 0.16 7.67 -15.39
N LEU A 44 0.51 8.53 -14.43
CA LEU A 44 -0.43 9.50 -13.84
C LEU A 44 -0.96 10.49 -14.90
N ARG A 45 -0.09 10.96 -15.78
CA ARG A 45 -0.50 11.84 -16.89
C ARG A 45 -1.45 11.12 -17.85
N THR A 46 -1.19 9.85 -18.14
CA THR A 46 -2.04 9.02 -19.02
C THR A 46 -3.43 8.82 -18.41
N ILE A 47 -3.50 8.45 -17.12
CA ILE A 47 -4.76 8.28 -16.39
C ILE A 47 -5.56 9.58 -16.41
N THR A 48 -4.92 10.72 -16.14
CA THR A 48 -5.57 12.04 -16.11
C THR A 48 -6.14 12.39 -17.47
N ALA A 49 -5.33 12.33 -18.53
CA ALA A 49 -5.78 12.66 -19.88
C ALA A 49 -6.94 11.77 -20.36
N GLN A 50 -6.92 10.49 -20.01
CA GLN A 50 -7.98 9.55 -20.35
C GLN A 50 -9.25 9.79 -19.54
N SER A 51 -9.10 10.09 -18.25
CA SER A 51 -10.23 10.41 -17.37
C SER A 51 -10.90 11.75 -17.77
N ASP A 52 -10.12 12.73 -18.21
CA ASP A 52 -10.62 13.98 -18.77
C ASP A 52 -11.47 13.75 -20.03
N MET A 53 -11.06 12.83 -20.90
CA MET A 53 -11.88 12.45 -22.07
C MET A 53 -13.23 11.86 -21.64
N VAL A 54 -13.28 11.00 -20.61
CA VAL A 54 -14.56 10.48 -20.06
C VAL A 54 -15.42 11.63 -19.52
N ALA A 55 -14.82 12.54 -18.75
CA ALA A 55 -15.54 13.65 -18.12
C ALA A 55 -16.09 14.65 -19.17
N VAL A 56 -15.31 15.00 -20.18
CA VAL A 56 -15.71 15.94 -21.25
C VAL A 56 -16.77 15.33 -22.16
N CYS A 57 -16.66 14.04 -22.50
CA CYS A 57 -17.64 13.36 -23.35
C CYS A 57 -18.91 12.95 -22.59
N SER A 58 -19.06 13.26 -21.31
CA SER A 58 -20.30 13.00 -20.56
C SER A 58 -21.52 13.74 -21.16
N GLY A 59 -21.31 14.80 -21.95
CA GLY A 59 -22.36 15.53 -22.67
C GLY A 59 -22.64 15.07 -24.11
N LYS A 60 -21.82 14.19 -24.70
CA LYS A 60 -22.00 13.59 -26.03
C LYS A 60 -21.56 12.13 -25.96
N PRO A 61 -22.46 11.15 -26.07
CA PRO A 61 -22.13 9.76 -25.77
C PRO A 61 -20.99 9.28 -26.67
N LEU A 62 -19.89 8.86 -26.04
CA LEU A 62 -18.93 7.97 -26.68
C LEU A 62 -19.67 6.68 -27.05
N ASP A 63 -19.30 6.07 -28.17
CA ASP A 63 -19.80 4.74 -28.47
C ASP A 63 -19.32 3.76 -27.38
N ALA A 64 -20.12 2.71 -27.13
CA ALA A 64 -19.87 1.79 -26.02
C ALA A 64 -18.49 1.08 -26.10
N THR A 65 -17.96 0.92 -27.31
CA THR A 65 -16.63 0.33 -27.53
C THR A 65 -15.53 1.29 -27.09
N SER A 66 -15.61 2.56 -27.50
CA SER A 66 -14.67 3.60 -27.09
C SER A 66 -14.66 3.81 -25.57
N LEU A 67 -15.85 3.79 -24.93
CA LEU A 67 -15.94 3.92 -23.47
C LEU A 67 -15.30 2.72 -22.74
N SER A 68 -15.50 1.51 -23.25
CA SER A 68 -14.91 0.29 -22.68
C SER A 68 -13.38 0.28 -22.83
N ILE A 69 -12.86 0.67 -24.00
CA ILE A 69 -11.42 0.80 -24.25
C ILE A 69 -10.80 1.83 -23.31
N LEU A 70 -11.47 2.97 -23.11
CA LEU A 70 -10.98 4.04 -22.24
C LEU A 70 -10.92 3.58 -20.77
N GLY A 71 -11.95 2.89 -20.30
CA GLY A 71 -11.95 2.28 -18.96
C GLY A 71 -10.85 1.23 -18.77
N GLU A 72 -10.66 0.35 -19.75
CA GLU A 72 -9.61 -0.68 -19.73
C GLU A 72 -8.21 -0.07 -19.70
N ASN A 73 -7.97 0.99 -20.49
CA ASN A 73 -6.68 1.68 -20.52
C ASN A 73 -6.38 2.37 -19.18
N ILE A 74 -7.38 3.03 -18.57
CA ILE A 74 -7.24 3.64 -17.24
C ILE A 74 -6.92 2.57 -16.19
N PHE A 75 -7.65 1.45 -16.21
CA PHE A 75 -7.44 0.35 -15.28
C PHE A 75 -6.03 -0.24 -15.40
N ASN A 76 -5.57 -0.50 -16.63
CA ASN A 76 -4.23 -1.03 -16.87
C ASN A 76 -3.13 -0.05 -16.45
N ALA A 77 -3.30 1.24 -16.69
CA ALA A 77 -2.36 2.26 -16.22
C ALA A 77 -2.31 2.32 -14.68
N ALA A 78 -3.46 2.27 -14.00
CA ALA A 78 -3.52 2.24 -12.54
C ALA A 78 -2.89 0.97 -11.96
N ARG A 79 -3.08 -0.18 -12.62
CA ARG A 79 -2.42 -1.44 -12.25
C ARG A 79 -0.90 -1.35 -12.40
N ALA A 80 -0.41 -0.72 -13.47
CA ALA A 80 1.02 -0.49 -13.65
C ALA A 80 1.61 0.43 -12.56
N VAL A 81 0.86 1.47 -12.15
CA VAL A 81 1.24 2.32 -11.00
C VAL A 81 1.39 1.49 -9.73
N ARG A 82 0.44 0.56 -9.47
CA ARG A 82 0.55 -0.35 -8.33
C ARG A 82 1.80 -1.23 -8.39
N GLY A 83 2.16 -1.73 -9.57
CA GLY A 83 3.39 -2.48 -9.78
C GLY A 83 4.65 -1.69 -9.40
N ILE A 84 4.72 -0.40 -9.76
CA ILE A 84 5.85 0.47 -9.37
C ILE A 84 5.93 0.62 -7.84
N VAL A 85 4.79 0.77 -7.15
CA VAL A 85 4.77 0.86 -5.68
C VAL A 85 5.25 -0.43 -5.03
N ASP A 86 4.84 -1.58 -5.56
CA ASP A 86 5.28 -2.89 -5.06
C ASP A 86 6.79 -3.11 -5.33
N GLU A 87 7.32 -2.64 -6.48
CA GLU A 87 8.77 -2.62 -6.77
C GLU A 87 9.54 -1.77 -5.76
N ILE A 88 9.02 -0.58 -5.40
CA ILE A 88 9.65 0.33 -4.42
C ILE A 88 9.66 -0.31 -3.02
N ASP A 89 8.57 -0.97 -2.60
CA ASP A 89 8.51 -1.66 -1.30
C ASP A 89 9.58 -2.78 -1.20
N ALA A 90 9.83 -3.48 -2.31
CA ALA A 90 10.88 -4.49 -2.39
C ALA A 90 12.30 -3.88 -2.35
N GLN A 91 12.47 -2.62 -2.76
CA GLN A 91 13.74 -1.88 -2.76
C GLN A 91 14.00 -1.17 -1.43
N ARG A 92 14.05 -1.95 -0.34
CA ARG A 92 14.44 -1.43 0.98
C ARG A 92 15.87 -0.90 0.93
N LEU A 93 16.03 0.39 1.23
CA LEU A 93 17.35 0.96 1.52
C LEU A 93 17.88 0.21 2.75
N HIS A 94 18.95 -0.55 2.57
CA HIS A 94 19.66 -1.07 3.73
C HIS A 94 20.10 0.14 4.54
N ALA A 95 19.66 0.21 5.80
CA ALA A 95 20.19 1.18 6.74
C ALA A 95 21.69 0.90 6.84
N GLY A 96 22.49 1.77 6.21
CA GLY A 96 23.94 1.70 6.26
C GLY A 96 24.39 1.76 7.71
N GLY A 97 24.70 0.59 8.26
CA GLY A 97 25.18 0.37 9.62
C GLY A 97 26.10 -0.85 9.65
N ALA A 98 26.98 -0.94 8.66
CA ALA A 98 28.18 -1.76 8.71
C ALA A 98 29.23 -1.02 7.88
N ASP A 99 29.89 -0.07 8.54
CA ASP A 99 31.23 0.32 8.17
C ASP A 99 32.09 -0.96 8.22
N PRO A 100 32.69 -1.44 7.12
CA PRO A 100 33.71 -2.45 7.20
C PRO A 100 34.99 -1.76 7.70
N THR A 101 35.06 -1.54 9.01
CA THR A 101 36.35 -1.26 9.65
C THR A 101 37.20 -2.52 9.57
N ASP A 102 38.24 -2.42 8.73
CA ASP A 102 39.57 -3.04 8.81
C ASP A 102 39.66 -4.59 8.85
#